data_AF-A0A932ZNI2-F1
#
_entry.id   AF-A0A932ZNI2-F1
#
_cell.length_a   1.000
_cell.length_b   1.000
_cell.length_c   1.000
_cell.angle_alpha   90.00
_cell.angle_beta   90.00
_cell.angle_gamma   90.00
#
_symmetry.space_group_name_H-M   'P 1'
#
loop_
_entity.id
_entity.type
_entity.pdbx_description
1 polymer ?
#
loop_
_entity_poly.entity_id
_entity_poly.type
_entity_poly.pdbx_seq_one_letter_code
_entity_poly.pdbx_strand_id
1 'polypeptide(L)'
;MQFIPVKIQKAGYFFLAFLILFFTGCGGKKSEPAGGGDGGVTATGGDGGSTTTPDSGQEIIPDIPVPVCDEGFVPNAEGVCVIFPDPVLEAGIRAAIALPEGEITMESLQAVTILNLSIAPGAPAETARIGDLTGLEHCTALRVLLLRFHNISDIGPVAALTSLTRLDLGGNNITDISSVEGLTNLSSLSLSSNPITDFGPVAALTRLTGLFLASNNITEIGFLAGLTNLAQLVLSLNNISDIGPLAGLTNLTTLLLASNDITEIGNLAGLTNLTQLVLSLNNISDIGSLTGLTHLAQLDLRTNQITDISPLLTAHEGGAFPVRSMIWLMANPFDPEAEANQITLETLRADGVVVHLL
;
A
#
# COMPACT_ATOMS: atom_id res chain seq x y z
N MET A 1 -27.68 13.40 18.96
CA MET A 1 -26.68 13.25 17.88
C MET A 1 -25.31 13.25 18.52
N GLN A 2 -24.73 12.06 18.71
CA GLN A 2 -23.49 11.90 19.46
C GLN A 2 -22.33 12.13 18.48
N PHE A 3 -21.53 13.18 18.75
CA PHE A 3 -20.28 13.43 18.05
C PHE A 3 -19.36 12.23 18.26
N ILE A 4 -19.10 11.48 17.18
CA ILE A 4 -18.05 10.47 17.17
C ILE A 4 -16.73 11.24 17.01
N PRO A 5 -15.76 11.10 17.94
CA PRO A 5 -14.51 11.84 17.87
C PRO A 5 -13.71 11.51 16.61
N VAL A 6 -13.06 12.52 16.02
CA VAL A 6 -12.23 12.48 14.78
C VAL A 6 -11.24 11.31 14.72
N LYS A 7 -10.74 10.83 15.87
CA LYS A 7 -9.86 9.64 15.95
C LYS A 7 -10.53 8.34 15.50
N ILE A 8 -11.84 8.18 15.70
CA ILE A 8 -12.59 6.98 15.30
C ILE A 8 -12.93 7.01 13.80
N GLN A 9 -13.07 8.21 13.20
CA GLN A 9 -13.21 8.35 11.74
C GLN A 9 -11.94 7.90 10.99
N LYS A 10 -10.74 8.20 11.50
CA LYS A 10 -9.47 7.74 10.92
C LYS A 10 -9.34 6.21 10.91
N ALA A 11 -9.86 5.53 11.94
CA ALA A 11 -9.83 4.06 12.03
C ALA A 11 -10.87 3.37 11.12
N GLY A 12 -12.07 3.92 10.96
CA GLY A 12 -13.08 3.39 10.04
C GLY A 12 -12.72 3.57 8.56
N TYR A 13 -12.05 4.67 8.21
CA TYR A 13 -11.51 4.92 6.86
C TYR A 13 -10.25 4.13 6.54
N PHE A 14 -9.56 3.60 7.56
CA PHE A 14 -8.44 2.68 7.37
C PHE A 14 -8.86 1.51 6.47
N PHE A 15 -10.08 0.98 6.63
CA PHE A 15 -10.65 -0.11 5.82
C PHE A 15 -11.13 0.34 4.43
N LEU A 16 -11.64 1.57 4.28
CA LEU A 16 -12.17 2.06 2.99
C LEU A 16 -11.05 2.53 2.05
N ALA A 17 -9.99 3.16 2.58
CA ALA A 17 -8.77 3.45 1.84
C ALA A 17 -8.00 2.16 1.48
N PHE A 18 -8.03 1.15 2.36
CA PHE A 18 -7.52 -0.20 2.05
C PHE A 18 -8.23 -0.83 0.86
N LEU A 19 -9.56 -0.65 0.77
CA LEU A 19 -10.36 -1.19 -0.32
C LEU A 19 -10.01 -0.53 -1.67
N ILE A 20 -9.73 0.78 -1.68
CA ILE A 20 -9.32 1.51 -2.89
C ILE A 20 -7.94 1.02 -3.38
N LEU A 21 -7.02 0.70 -2.47
CA LEU A 21 -5.71 0.08 -2.80
C LEU A 21 -5.83 -1.36 -3.33
N PHE A 22 -6.86 -2.12 -2.92
CA PHE A 22 -7.08 -3.49 -3.41
C PHE A 22 -7.65 -3.54 -4.83
N PHE A 23 -8.46 -2.56 -5.23
CA PHE A 23 -9.07 -2.55 -6.56
C PHE A 23 -8.14 -2.03 -7.67
N THR A 24 -7.07 -1.31 -7.34
CA THR A 24 -6.08 -0.85 -8.34
C THR A 24 -4.91 -1.82 -8.55
N GLY A 25 -4.79 -2.88 -7.73
CA GLY A 25 -3.60 -3.75 -7.70
C GLY A 25 -3.71 -5.17 -8.28
N CYS A 26 -4.91 -5.67 -8.65
CA CYS A 26 -5.07 -7.07 -9.11
C CYS A 26 -5.92 -7.17 -10.39
N GLY A 27 -5.30 -6.85 -11.54
CA GLY A 27 -5.74 -7.37 -12.84
C GLY A 27 -5.27 -8.82 -13.01
N GLY A 28 -5.93 -9.76 -12.33
CA GLY A 28 -5.63 -11.19 -12.40
C GLY A 28 -6.90 -12.01 -12.27
N LYS A 29 -7.14 -12.87 -13.25
CA LYS A 29 -8.37 -13.64 -13.49
C LYS A 29 -8.93 -14.32 -12.22
N LYS A 30 -10.24 -14.16 -11.98
CA LYS A 30 -11.02 -14.98 -11.04
C LYS A 30 -11.06 -16.43 -11.56
N SER A 31 -10.61 -17.39 -10.76
CA SER A 31 -11.04 -18.78 -10.86
C SER A 31 -12.05 -19.06 -9.75
N GLU A 32 -13.24 -19.51 -10.14
CA GLU A 32 -14.34 -19.93 -9.26
C GLU A 32 -13.96 -21.13 -8.39
N PRO A 33 -14.50 -21.29 -7.17
CA PRO A 33 -14.50 -22.57 -6.48
C PRO A 33 -15.76 -23.36 -6.85
N ALA A 34 -15.55 -24.59 -7.31
CA ALA A 34 -16.59 -25.60 -7.46
C ALA A 34 -17.13 -26.01 -6.08
N GLY A 35 -18.45 -26.16 -5.99
CA GLY A 35 -19.16 -26.49 -4.77
C GLY A 35 -19.32 -27.98 -4.49
N GLY A 36 -19.96 -28.25 -3.34
CA GLY A 36 -20.73 -29.47 -3.07
C GLY A 36 -20.12 -30.40 -2.04
N GLY A 37 -20.80 -30.60 -0.90
CA GLY A 37 -20.48 -31.67 0.04
C GLY A 37 -21.09 -31.54 1.42
N ASP A 38 -22.41 -31.66 1.48
CA ASP A 38 -23.25 -31.74 2.68
C ASP A 38 -22.93 -32.98 3.56
N GLY A 39 -23.27 -32.92 4.86
CA GLY A 39 -23.11 -34.05 5.78
C GLY A 39 -23.20 -33.69 7.26
N GLY A 40 -24.36 -33.22 7.73
CA GLY A 40 -24.66 -33.09 9.16
C GLY A 40 -24.98 -34.42 9.85
N VAL A 41 -24.63 -34.55 11.14
CA VAL A 41 -25.35 -35.41 12.11
C VAL A 41 -25.30 -34.78 13.51
N THR A 42 -26.47 -34.72 14.12
CA THR A 42 -26.84 -34.27 15.48
C THR A 42 -26.70 -35.38 16.55
N ALA A 43 -26.45 -35.03 17.82
CA ALA A 43 -27.00 -35.63 19.08
C ALA A 43 -26.11 -35.27 20.30
N THR A 44 -26.51 -34.41 21.25
CA THR A 44 -27.32 -34.59 22.49
C THR A 44 -26.63 -35.24 23.71
N GLY A 45 -26.70 -34.53 24.87
CA GLY A 45 -26.57 -35.02 26.26
C GLY A 45 -25.12 -35.07 26.80
N GLY A 46 -24.77 -34.73 28.03
CA GLY A 46 -25.49 -34.37 29.26
C GLY A 46 -24.53 -34.59 30.46
N ASP A 47 -24.56 -33.66 31.41
CA ASP A 47 -24.14 -33.73 32.82
C ASP A 47 -22.71 -34.06 33.31
N GLY A 48 -22.19 -33.15 34.14
CA GLY A 48 -21.71 -33.39 35.50
C GLY A 48 -20.46 -34.25 35.75
N GLY A 49 -19.36 -33.62 36.17
CA GLY A 49 -18.25 -34.36 36.80
C GLY A 49 -16.98 -33.54 37.02
N SER A 50 -16.88 -32.90 38.17
CA SER A 50 -15.60 -32.47 38.74
C SER A 50 -14.70 -33.67 39.00
N THR A 51 -13.48 -33.68 38.48
CA THR A 51 -12.27 -34.21 39.14
C THR A 51 -11.01 -33.89 38.33
N THR A 52 -10.09 -33.22 39.03
CA THR A 52 -8.63 -33.11 38.86
C THR A 52 -7.94 -33.90 37.73
N THR A 53 -7.09 -33.24 36.95
CA THR A 53 -5.87 -33.83 36.34
C THR A 53 -4.89 -32.72 35.89
N PRO A 54 -3.61 -33.05 35.68
CA PRO A 54 -2.47 -32.18 35.97
C PRO A 54 -1.83 -31.55 34.72
N ASP A 55 -0.98 -30.57 35.00
CA ASP A 55 0.29 -30.25 34.33
C ASP A 55 0.31 -29.96 32.81
N SER A 56 0.94 -28.83 32.52
CA SER A 56 1.30 -28.28 31.22
C SER A 56 1.93 -29.28 30.25
N GLY A 57 1.12 -29.79 29.31
CA GLY A 57 1.58 -30.44 28.10
C GLY A 57 1.93 -29.41 27.03
N GLN A 58 3.14 -28.87 27.09
CA GLN A 58 3.76 -28.13 26.01
C GLN A 58 4.04 -29.13 24.87
N GLU A 59 3.30 -29.02 23.76
CA GLU A 59 3.55 -29.85 22.58
C GLU A 59 4.90 -29.42 22.00
N ILE A 60 5.93 -30.21 22.30
CA ILE A 60 7.30 -30.02 21.82
C ILE A 60 7.27 -30.26 20.30
N ILE A 61 7.35 -29.17 19.53
CA ILE A 61 7.71 -29.27 18.11
C ILE A 61 9.11 -29.90 18.06
N PRO A 62 9.33 -30.96 17.27
CA PRO A 62 10.66 -31.53 17.16
C PRO A 62 11.61 -30.45 16.63
N ASP A 63 12.67 -30.23 17.39
CA ASP A 63 13.80 -29.37 17.06
C ASP A 63 14.32 -29.78 15.68
N ILE A 64 14.03 -28.99 14.64
CA ILE A 64 14.62 -29.18 13.32
C ILE A 64 16.02 -28.56 13.44
N PRO A 65 17.10 -29.36 13.42
CA PRO A 65 18.43 -28.81 13.57
C PRO A 65 18.72 -27.89 12.38
N VAL A 66 19.06 -26.64 12.69
CA VAL A 66 19.66 -25.71 11.72
C VAL A 66 20.96 -26.37 11.24
N PRO A 67 21.14 -26.65 9.94
CA PRO A 67 22.38 -27.26 9.46
C PRO A 67 23.55 -26.32 9.72
N VAL A 68 24.49 -26.75 10.56
CA VAL A 68 25.78 -26.08 10.75
C VAL A 68 26.63 -26.40 9.52
N CYS A 69 27.12 -25.39 8.82
CA CYS A 69 28.11 -25.58 7.76
C CYS A 69 29.32 -26.34 8.35
N ASP A 70 29.59 -27.53 7.83
CA ASP A 70 30.67 -28.39 8.32
C ASP A 70 32.02 -27.68 8.06
N GLU A 71 32.78 -27.36 9.12
CA GLU A 71 34.05 -26.59 9.06
C GLU A 71 35.20 -27.33 8.33
N GLY A 72 34.92 -28.44 7.64
CA GLY A 72 35.91 -29.37 7.11
C GLY A 72 36.13 -29.37 5.60
N PHE A 73 35.42 -28.56 4.79
CA PHE A 73 35.53 -28.65 3.33
C PHE A 73 36.41 -27.56 2.71
N VAL A 74 37.43 -27.99 1.96
CA VAL A 74 38.28 -27.13 1.13
C VAL A 74 37.47 -26.72 -0.11
N PRO A 75 37.36 -25.42 -0.46
CA PRO A 75 36.42 -24.96 -1.48
C PRO A 75 36.85 -25.40 -2.87
N ASN A 76 36.09 -26.33 -3.44
CA ASN A 76 36.16 -26.64 -4.86
C ASN A 76 35.17 -25.72 -5.58
N ALA A 77 35.63 -24.57 -6.09
CA ALA A 77 35.13 -23.69 -7.17
C ALA A 77 33.62 -23.57 -7.58
N GLU A 78 32.65 -24.28 -7.01
CA GLU A 78 31.24 -24.28 -7.41
C GLU A 78 30.33 -24.38 -6.16
N GLY A 79 29.99 -23.22 -5.60
CA GLY A 79 28.91 -23.08 -4.61
C GLY A 79 29.36 -22.63 -3.22
N VAL A 80 29.39 -21.32 -2.99
CA VAL A 80 29.41 -20.78 -1.63
C VAL A 80 28.01 -21.02 -1.02
N CYS A 81 27.96 -21.71 0.12
CA CYS A 81 26.73 -21.93 0.88
C CYS A 81 26.23 -20.60 1.48
N VAL A 82 24.92 -20.37 1.42
CA VAL A 82 24.25 -19.19 1.96
C VAL A 82 23.31 -19.61 3.09
N ILE A 83 23.38 -18.89 4.21
CA ILE A 83 22.58 -19.14 5.40
C ILE A 83 21.50 -18.06 5.52
N PHE A 84 20.28 -18.47 5.79
CA PHE A 84 19.15 -17.60 6.12
C PHE A 84 18.74 -17.86 7.58
N PRO A 85 19.13 -17.00 8.54
CA PRO A 85 18.85 -17.23 9.96
C PRO A 85 17.35 -17.24 10.30
N ASP A 86 16.54 -16.50 9.53
CA ASP A 86 15.09 -16.45 9.70
C ASP A 86 14.43 -17.69 9.05
N PRO A 87 13.75 -18.56 9.83
CA PRO A 87 13.22 -19.81 9.32
C PRO A 87 12.06 -19.62 8.32
N VAL A 88 11.32 -18.50 8.42
CA VAL A 88 10.24 -18.19 7.49
C VAL A 88 10.81 -17.72 6.16
N LEU A 89 11.86 -16.90 6.20
CA LEU A 89 12.59 -16.50 5.02
C LEU A 89 13.28 -17.70 4.35
N GLU A 90 13.97 -18.54 5.12
CA GLU A 90 14.62 -19.74 4.60
C GLU A 90 13.62 -20.66 3.89
N ALA A 91 12.49 -20.97 4.53
CA ALA A 91 11.43 -21.78 3.93
C ALA A 91 10.89 -21.14 2.65
N GLY A 92 10.73 -19.81 2.63
CA GLY A 92 10.33 -19.05 1.45
C GLY A 92 11.34 -19.15 0.30
N ILE A 93 12.63 -19.07 0.59
CA ILE A 93 13.71 -19.22 -0.38
C ILE A 93 13.73 -20.65 -0.93
N ARG A 94 13.69 -21.66 -0.05
CA ARG A 94 13.63 -23.08 -0.44
C ARG A 94 12.47 -23.39 -1.38
N ALA A 95 11.30 -22.84 -1.07
CA ALA A 95 10.13 -22.95 -1.94
C ALA A 95 10.37 -22.27 -3.30
N ALA A 96 11.02 -21.11 -3.33
CA ALA A 96 11.32 -20.36 -4.56
C ALA A 96 12.35 -21.07 -5.46
N ILE A 97 13.34 -21.77 -4.88
CA ILE A 97 14.34 -22.55 -5.63
C ILE A 97 13.93 -24.02 -5.86
N ALA A 98 12.75 -24.42 -5.40
CA ALA A 98 12.25 -25.80 -5.45
C ALA A 98 13.22 -26.83 -4.82
N LEU A 99 13.87 -26.46 -3.71
CA LEU A 99 14.84 -27.28 -2.99
C LEU A 99 14.41 -27.45 -1.52
N PRO A 100 13.67 -28.52 -1.18
CA PRO A 100 13.11 -28.69 0.17
C PRO A 100 14.18 -28.98 1.23
N GLU A 101 15.27 -29.66 0.86
CA GLU A 101 16.37 -30.05 1.74
C GLU A 101 17.71 -29.86 1.02
N GLY A 102 18.80 -29.79 1.80
CA GLY A 102 20.16 -29.61 1.28
C GLY A 102 20.63 -28.16 1.34
N GLU A 103 21.83 -27.93 0.81
CA GLU A 103 22.53 -26.64 0.88
C GLU A 103 21.95 -25.64 -0.12
N ILE A 104 21.74 -24.40 0.34
CA ILE A 104 21.36 -23.29 -0.53
C ILE A 104 22.66 -22.66 -1.04
N THR A 105 22.90 -22.72 -2.33
CA THR A 105 24.12 -22.19 -2.96
C THR A 105 23.85 -20.86 -3.67
N MET A 106 24.89 -20.04 -3.84
CA MET A 106 24.81 -18.79 -4.64
C MET A 106 24.22 -19.01 -6.03
N GLU A 107 24.54 -20.14 -6.66
CA GLU A 107 24.02 -20.49 -7.98
C GLU A 107 22.51 -20.72 -7.95
N SER A 108 22.02 -21.47 -6.94
CA SER A 108 20.58 -21.71 -6.78
C SER A 108 19.79 -20.41 -6.59
N LEU A 109 20.37 -19.41 -5.92
CA LEU A 109 19.74 -18.11 -5.68
C LEU A 109 19.58 -17.27 -6.96
N GLN A 110 20.36 -17.53 -8.01
CA GLN A 110 20.21 -16.83 -9.29
C GLN A 110 18.87 -17.15 -9.99
N ALA A 111 18.23 -18.27 -9.64
CA ALA A 111 16.90 -18.61 -10.14
C ALA A 111 15.78 -17.77 -9.49
N VAL A 112 16.04 -17.17 -8.32
CA VAL A 112 15.02 -16.43 -7.56
C VAL A 112 14.86 -15.03 -8.13
N THR A 113 13.86 -14.86 -8.99
CA THR A 113 13.54 -13.55 -9.62
C THR A 113 12.34 -12.85 -8.99
N ILE A 114 11.47 -13.61 -8.33
CA ILE A 114 10.27 -13.11 -7.64
C ILE A 114 10.18 -13.83 -6.30
N LEU A 115 10.10 -13.06 -5.22
CA LEU A 115 9.84 -13.57 -3.88
C LEU A 115 8.66 -12.81 -3.28
N ASN A 116 7.58 -13.52 -3.00
CA ASN A 116 6.41 -12.98 -2.32
C ASN A 116 6.11 -13.81 -1.08
N LEU A 117 6.38 -13.22 0.08
CA LEU A 117 6.10 -13.81 1.39
C LEU A 117 5.15 -12.89 2.18
N SER A 118 4.42 -12.00 1.51
CA SER A 118 3.51 -11.07 2.17
C SER A 118 2.39 -11.80 2.90
N ILE A 119 2.09 -11.38 4.12
CA ILE A 119 1.00 -11.96 4.92
C ILE A 119 -0.17 -10.98 5.05
N ALA A 120 -1.33 -11.47 5.50
CA ALA A 120 -2.50 -10.62 5.71
C ALA A 120 -2.34 -9.76 6.99
N PRO A 121 -2.92 -8.54 7.02
CA PRO A 121 -3.01 -7.77 8.26
C PRO A 121 -3.68 -8.58 9.37
N GLY A 122 -3.10 -8.60 10.57
CA GLY A 122 -3.65 -9.32 11.72
C GLY A 122 -3.47 -10.85 11.68
N ALA A 123 -2.57 -11.37 10.84
CA ALA A 123 -2.25 -12.80 10.79
C ALA A 123 -1.73 -13.33 12.15
N PRO A 124 -2.04 -14.60 12.50
CA PRO A 124 -2.33 -14.98 13.89
C PRO A 124 -1.12 -15.37 14.76
N ALA A 125 0.11 -15.39 14.25
CA ALA A 125 1.28 -15.78 15.05
C ALA A 125 2.55 -15.01 14.66
N GLU A 126 3.29 -14.52 15.67
CA GLU A 126 4.62 -13.90 15.51
C GLU A 126 5.62 -14.87 14.84
N THR A 127 5.46 -16.18 15.06
CA THR A 127 6.32 -17.23 14.48
C THR A 127 6.20 -17.37 12.97
N ALA A 128 5.22 -16.72 12.33
CA ALA A 128 5.05 -16.67 10.89
C ALA A 128 5.59 -15.38 10.27
N ARG A 129 6.22 -14.51 11.07
CA ARG A 129 6.74 -13.21 10.61
C ARG A 129 8.24 -13.26 10.41
N ILE A 130 8.67 -12.62 9.32
CA ILE A 130 10.08 -12.40 9.03
C ILE A 130 10.57 -11.21 9.86
N GLY A 131 11.67 -11.41 10.58
CA GLY A 131 12.35 -10.36 11.35
C GLY A 131 13.74 -10.04 10.82
N ASP A 132 14.40 -11.02 10.20
CA ASP A 132 15.78 -10.91 9.72
C ASP A 132 15.85 -11.22 8.21
N LEU A 133 16.46 -10.30 7.45
CA LEU A 133 16.64 -10.43 6.00
C LEU A 133 18.04 -10.91 5.61
N THR A 134 18.88 -11.28 6.57
CA THR A 134 20.24 -11.78 6.32
C THR A 134 20.23 -12.96 5.35
N GLY A 135 21.15 -12.92 4.39
CA GLY A 135 21.25 -13.88 3.29
C GLY A 135 20.53 -13.42 2.02
N LEU A 136 19.55 -12.51 2.13
CA LEU A 136 18.79 -12.01 0.99
C LEU A 136 19.65 -11.18 0.03
N GLU A 137 20.72 -10.54 0.52
CA GLU A 137 21.69 -9.77 -0.29
C GLU A 137 22.33 -10.59 -1.43
N HIS A 138 22.30 -11.92 -1.33
CA HIS A 138 22.83 -12.84 -2.33
C HIS A 138 21.84 -13.17 -3.46
N CYS A 139 20.56 -12.81 -3.31
CA CYS A 139 19.52 -13.01 -4.31
C CYS A 139 19.54 -11.90 -5.39
N THR A 140 20.69 -11.64 -5.98
CA THR A 140 20.96 -10.48 -6.87
C THR A 140 20.14 -10.47 -8.17
N ALA A 141 19.55 -11.60 -8.55
CA ALA A 141 18.62 -11.74 -9.67
C ALA A 141 17.18 -11.30 -9.34
N LEU A 142 16.87 -10.97 -8.08
CA LEU A 142 15.54 -10.54 -7.66
C LEU A 142 15.09 -9.28 -8.41
N ARG A 143 13.88 -9.36 -8.98
CA ARG A 143 13.19 -8.26 -9.67
C ARG A 143 11.97 -7.78 -8.91
N VAL A 144 11.34 -8.67 -8.13
CA VAL A 144 10.14 -8.38 -7.36
C VAL A 144 10.29 -8.99 -5.96
N LEU A 145 10.20 -8.15 -4.93
CA LEU A 145 10.24 -8.55 -3.53
C LEU A 145 9.03 -7.97 -2.80
N LEU A 146 8.18 -8.85 -2.24
CA LEU A 146 6.96 -8.46 -1.52
C LEU A 146 6.98 -9.09 -0.12
N LEU A 147 7.22 -8.27 0.90
CA LEU A 147 7.33 -8.67 2.31
C LEU A 147 6.41 -7.81 3.19
N ARG A 148 5.12 -7.75 2.87
CA ARG A 148 4.16 -6.96 3.64
C ARG A 148 3.79 -7.62 4.96
N PHE A 149 3.48 -6.78 5.95
CA PHE A 149 2.90 -7.14 7.24
C PHE A 149 3.74 -8.09 8.09
N HIS A 150 5.07 -7.96 7.98
CA HIS A 150 6.04 -8.66 8.84
C HIS A 150 6.50 -7.77 10.00
N ASN A 151 7.55 -8.17 10.71
CA ASN A 151 8.14 -7.39 11.80
C ASN A 151 9.55 -6.89 11.43
N ILE A 152 9.77 -6.61 10.14
CA ILE A 152 11.06 -6.20 9.59
C ILE A 152 11.36 -4.76 10.04
N SER A 153 12.56 -4.54 10.57
CA SER A 153 13.08 -3.21 10.90
C SER A 153 14.37 -2.88 10.17
N ASP A 154 15.19 -3.88 9.89
CA ASP A 154 16.44 -3.75 9.15
C ASP A 154 16.26 -4.25 7.71
N ILE A 155 16.52 -3.35 6.76
CA ILE A 155 16.46 -3.64 5.33
C ILE A 155 17.83 -3.49 4.64
N GLY A 156 18.91 -3.43 5.42
CA GLY A 156 20.30 -3.40 4.94
C GLY A 156 20.58 -4.41 3.82
N PRO A 157 20.19 -5.69 3.96
CA PRO A 157 20.37 -6.70 2.91
C PRO A 157 19.78 -6.34 1.54
N VAL A 158 18.72 -5.53 1.51
CA VAL A 158 18.05 -5.12 0.26
C VAL A 158 18.95 -4.22 -0.60
N ALA A 159 19.94 -3.54 -0.02
CA ALA A 159 20.84 -2.62 -0.74
C ALA A 159 21.61 -3.31 -1.89
N ALA A 160 21.89 -4.61 -1.79
CA ALA A 160 22.57 -5.38 -2.83
C ALA A 160 21.68 -5.73 -4.03
N LEU A 161 20.35 -5.61 -3.88
CA LEU A 161 19.34 -6.08 -4.84
C LEU A 161 19.05 -5.07 -5.96
N THR A 162 20.10 -4.60 -6.62
CA THR A 162 20.04 -3.51 -7.62
C THR A 162 19.20 -3.84 -8.87
N SER A 163 18.88 -5.11 -9.10
CA SER A 163 17.98 -5.58 -10.16
C SER A 163 16.49 -5.39 -9.84
N LEU A 164 16.15 -4.98 -8.62
CA LEU A 164 14.76 -4.79 -8.21
C LEU A 164 14.04 -3.75 -9.06
N THR A 165 12.85 -4.12 -9.49
CA THR A 165 11.90 -3.25 -10.20
C THR A 165 10.66 -2.97 -9.37
N ARG A 166 10.33 -3.86 -8.42
CA ARG A 166 9.22 -3.71 -7.49
C ARG A 166 9.61 -4.15 -6.09
N LEU A 167 9.40 -3.28 -5.12
CA LEU A 167 9.65 -3.54 -3.71
C LEU A 167 8.41 -3.14 -2.89
N ASP A 168 7.86 -4.07 -2.12
CA ASP A 168 6.74 -3.81 -1.21
C ASP A 168 7.07 -4.27 0.20
N LEU A 169 7.26 -3.30 1.09
CA LEU A 169 7.60 -3.47 2.50
C LEU A 169 6.52 -2.84 3.39
N GLY A 170 5.29 -2.72 2.90
CA GLY A 170 4.22 -2.08 3.64
C GLY A 170 3.80 -2.84 4.91
N GLY A 171 3.56 -2.12 6.01
CA GLY A 171 3.11 -2.69 7.27
C GLY A 171 4.20 -3.39 8.08
N ASN A 172 5.43 -2.87 8.04
CA ASN A 172 6.56 -3.35 8.83
C ASN A 172 6.91 -2.32 9.94
N ASN A 173 8.09 -2.46 10.54
CA ASN A 173 8.59 -1.56 11.58
C ASN A 173 9.87 -0.83 11.13
N ILE A 174 9.91 -0.43 9.86
CA ILE A 174 11.08 0.20 9.22
C ILE A 174 11.15 1.67 9.60
N THR A 175 12.33 2.14 10.01
CA THR A 175 12.59 3.55 10.32
C THR A 175 13.65 4.17 9.40
N ASP A 176 14.66 3.38 9.02
CA ASP A 176 15.74 3.76 8.11
C ASP A 176 15.53 3.10 6.75
N ILE A 177 15.53 3.92 5.70
CA ILE A 177 15.40 3.46 4.31
C ILE A 177 16.61 3.82 3.45
N SER A 178 17.75 4.20 4.04
CA SER A 178 18.99 4.52 3.31
C SER A 178 19.39 3.41 2.33
N SER A 179 19.13 2.15 2.65
CA SER A 179 19.37 0.99 1.81
C SER A 179 18.65 1.01 0.45
N VAL A 180 17.56 1.80 0.31
CA VAL A 180 16.82 1.89 -0.97
C VAL A 180 17.43 2.90 -1.95
N GLU A 181 18.31 3.80 -1.50
CA GLU A 181 18.84 4.91 -2.31
C GLU A 181 19.50 4.43 -3.63
N GLY A 182 20.20 3.29 -3.57
CA GLY A 182 20.89 2.70 -4.72
C GLY A 182 19.98 1.91 -5.68
N LEU A 183 18.72 1.66 -5.34
CA LEU A 183 17.80 0.80 -6.10
C LEU A 183 17.14 1.53 -7.27
N THR A 184 17.95 2.21 -8.07
CA THR A 184 17.53 3.13 -9.15
C THR A 184 16.73 2.48 -10.27
N ASN A 185 16.67 1.15 -10.34
CA ASN A 185 15.83 0.39 -11.27
C ASN A 185 14.36 0.22 -10.80
N LEU A 186 14.03 0.64 -9.58
CA LEU A 186 12.67 0.55 -9.06
C LEU A 186 11.71 1.38 -9.90
N SER A 187 10.65 0.72 -10.38
CA SER A 187 9.47 1.36 -10.96
C SER A 187 8.32 1.43 -9.96
N SER A 188 8.32 0.58 -8.92
CA SER A 188 7.28 0.57 -7.89
C SER A 188 7.87 0.35 -6.49
N LEU A 189 7.53 1.25 -5.56
CA LEU A 189 7.95 1.18 -4.16
C LEU A 189 6.75 1.40 -3.23
N SER A 190 6.55 0.47 -2.29
CA SER A 190 5.57 0.59 -1.22
C SER A 190 6.27 0.49 0.14
N LEU A 191 6.12 1.54 0.93
CA LEU A 191 6.60 1.70 2.30
C LEU A 191 5.46 2.12 3.23
N SER A 192 4.20 1.89 2.83
CA SER A 192 3.04 2.32 3.59
C SER A 192 3.00 1.67 4.98
N SER A 193 2.48 2.38 5.98
CA SER A 193 2.36 1.87 7.36
C SER A 193 3.70 1.43 7.95
N ASN A 194 4.71 2.30 7.87
CA ASN A 194 5.96 2.17 8.62
C ASN A 194 6.20 3.45 9.45
N PRO A 195 7.01 3.39 10.51
CA PRO A 195 7.40 4.58 11.28
C PRO A 195 8.61 5.34 10.65
N ILE A 196 8.60 5.57 9.33
CA ILE A 196 9.70 6.25 8.63
C ILE A 196 9.59 7.77 8.80
N THR A 197 10.70 8.42 9.16
CA THR A 197 10.73 9.89 9.32
C THR A 197 11.52 10.61 8.23
N ASP A 198 12.43 9.92 7.54
CA ASP A 198 13.25 10.48 6.47
C ASP A 198 13.00 9.76 5.14
N PHE A 199 12.44 10.48 4.17
CA PHE A 199 12.18 10.01 2.81
C PHE A 199 13.18 10.52 1.78
N GLY A 200 14.26 11.21 2.22
CA GLY A 200 15.34 11.67 1.37
C GLY A 200 15.89 10.62 0.39
N PRO A 201 16.14 9.36 0.82
CA PRO A 201 16.60 8.29 -0.07
C PRO A 201 15.70 8.02 -1.30
N VAL A 202 14.40 8.31 -1.21
CA VAL A 202 13.45 8.11 -2.32
C VAL A 202 13.70 9.08 -3.48
N ALA A 203 14.31 10.25 -3.21
CA ALA A 203 14.55 11.26 -4.24
C ALA A 203 15.47 10.77 -5.37
N ALA A 204 16.33 9.77 -5.11
CA ALA A 204 17.21 9.16 -6.11
C ALA A 204 16.45 8.26 -7.11
N LEU A 205 15.24 7.81 -6.76
CA LEU A 205 14.48 6.78 -7.48
C LEU A 205 13.64 7.34 -8.63
N THR A 206 14.29 8.08 -9.52
CA THR A 206 13.64 8.85 -10.61
C THR A 206 12.88 8.01 -11.65
N ARG A 207 13.06 6.67 -11.65
CA ARG A 207 12.32 5.73 -12.51
C ARG A 207 10.98 5.27 -11.91
N LEU A 208 10.65 5.68 -10.69
CA LEU A 208 9.40 5.32 -10.05
C LEU A 208 8.20 5.81 -10.87
N THR A 209 7.29 4.89 -11.14
CA THR A 209 5.96 5.15 -11.70
C THR A 209 4.87 4.98 -10.65
N GLY A 210 5.13 4.22 -9.59
CA GLY A 210 4.20 4.00 -8.47
C GLY A 210 4.88 4.12 -7.11
N LEU A 211 4.38 5.00 -6.26
CA LEU A 211 4.91 5.25 -4.92
C LEU A 211 3.78 5.26 -3.88
N PHE A 212 3.90 4.38 -2.87
CA PHE A 212 2.87 4.15 -1.87
C PHE A 212 3.41 4.38 -0.46
N LEU A 213 3.09 5.53 0.13
CA LEU A 213 3.61 6.03 1.41
C LEU A 213 2.49 6.36 2.41
N ALA A 214 1.34 5.69 2.32
CA ALA A 214 0.24 5.94 3.23
C ALA A 214 0.63 5.66 4.68
N SER A 215 0.10 6.40 5.65
CA SER A 215 0.27 6.10 7.08
C SER A 215 1.72 6.08 7.57
N ASN A 216 2.51 7.11 7.24
CA ASN A 216 3.90 7.30 7.71
C ASN A 216 4.10 8.59 8.54
N ASN A 217 3.02 9.32 8.87
CA ASN A 217 3.09 10.64 9.53
C ASN A 217 3.93 11.68 8.77
N ILE A 218 3.93 11.62 7.43
CA ILE A 218 4.69 12.55 6.59
C ILE A 218 4.11 13.96 6.71
N THR A 219 4.97 14.96 6.92
CA THR A 219 4.60 16.38 6.90
C THR A 219 5.12 17.09 5.66
N GLU A 220 6.36 16.78 5.27
CA GLU A 220 7.08 17.42 4.17
C GLU A 220 7.31 16.44 3.01
N ILE A 221 7.01 16.88 1.79
CA ILE A 221 7.09 16.03 0.58
C ILE A 221 8.05 16.58 -0.49
N GLY A 222 9.00 17.43 -0.10
CA GLY A 222 9.98 18.02 -1.03
C GLY A 222 10.79 16.99 -1.83
N PHE A 223 11.00 15.78 -1.28
CA PHE A 223 11.69 14.68 -1.96
C PHE A 223 10.98 14.19 -3.24
N LEU A 224 9.70 14.53 -3.44
CA LEU A 224 8.93 14.12 -4.61
C LEU A 224 9.19 14.99 -5.84
N ALA A 225 9.73 16.21 -5.69
CA ALA A 225 9.77 17.22 -6.76
C ALA A 225 10.49 16.74 -8.05
N GLY A 226 11.44 15.80 -7.92
CA GLY A 226 12.18 15.22 -9.05
C GLY A 226 11.59 13.95 -9.64
N LEU A 227 10.53 13.38 -9.06
CA LEU A 227 9.97 12.08 -9.45
C LEU A 227 8.92 12.21 -10.57
N THR A 228 9.29 12.88 -11.65
CA THR A 228 8.37 13.29 -12.73
C THR A 228 7.78 12.13 -13.54
N ASN A 229 8.30 10.91 -13.39
CA ASN A 229 7.74 9.70 -14.01
C ASN A 229 6.58 9.07 -13.21
N LEU A 230 6.23 9.62 -12.04
CA LEU A 230 5.14 9.09 -11.22
C LEU A 230 3.80 9.16 -11.96
N ALA A 231 3.14 8.02 -12.05
CA ALA A 231 1.77 7.87 -12.53
C ALA A 231 0.80 7.62 -11.36
N GLN A 232 1.26 6.93 -10.31
CA GLN A 232 0.48 6.59 -9.12
C GLN A 232 1.20 7.06 -7.86
N LEU A 233 0.52 7.88 -7.07
CA LEU A 233 1.03 8.38 -5.80
C LEU A 233 -0.03 8.26 -4.71
N VAL A 234 0.33 7.56 -3.63
CA VAL A 234 -0.53 7.38 -2.46
C VAL A 234 0.17 7.95 -1.23
N LEU A 235 -0.43 9.01 -0.69
CA LEU A 235 0.03 9.76 0.48
C LEU A 235 -1.07 9.91 1.53
N SER A 236 -2.13 9.11 1.44
CA SER A 236 -3.25 9.14 2.39
C SER A 236 -2.81 8.84 3.83
N LEU A 237 -3.54 9.34 4.82
CA LEU A 237 -3.28 9.13 6.25
C LEU A 237 -1.90 9.65 6.68
N ASN A 238 -1.54 10.85 6.25
CA ASN A 238 -0.34 11.56 6.70
C ASN A 238 -0.73 12.91 7.33
N ASN A 239 0.23 13.82 7.47
CA ASN A 239 0.07 15.15 8.08
C ASN A 239 0.53 16.25 7.11
N ILE A 240 0.27 16.05 5.82
CA ILE A 240 0.72 16.95 4.75
C ILE A 240 -0.23 18.13 4.67
N SER A 241 0.31 19.35 4.64
CA SER A 241 -0.45 20.59 4.40
C SER A 241 -0.01 21.29 3.11
N ASP A 242 1.29 21.32 2.84
CA ASP A 242 1.86 21.86 1.60
C ASP A 242 2.05 20.76 0.54
N ILE A 243 1.37 20.94 -0.59
CA ILE A 243 1.47 20.06 -1.76
C ILE A 243 2.15 20.72 -2.97
N GLY A 244 2.82 21.86 -2.77
CA GLY A 244 3.65 22.54 -3.78
C GLY A 244 4.60 21.63 -4.56
N PRO A 245 5.31 20.69 -3.90
CA PRO A 245 6.20 19.75 -4.60
C PRO A 245 5.52 18.86 -5.65
N LEU A 246 4.19 18.74 -5.63
CA LEU A 246 3.44 17.93 -6.62
C LEU A 246 3.20 18.65 -7.94
N ALA A 247 3.36 19.98 -8.01
CA ALA A 247 2.95 20.78 -9.18
C ALA A 247 3.62 20.36 -10.51
N GLY A 248 4.84 19.80 -10.44
CA GLY A 248 5.59 19.32 -11.60
C GLY A 248 5.31 17.87 -12.01
N LEU A 249 4.51 17.12 -11.26
CA LEU A 249 4.28 15.68 -11.47
C LEU A 249 3.16 15.42 -12.48
N THR A 250 3.26 16.02 -13.66
CA THR A 250 2.21 16.07 -14.67
C THR A 250 1.84 14.72 -15.29
N ASN A 251 2.64 13.67 -15.07
CA ASN A 251 2.33 12.29 -15.48
C ASN A 251 1.38 11.56 -14.53
N LEU A 252 1.01 12.17 -13.38
CA LEU A 252 0.11 11.54 -12.42
C LEU A 252 -1.27 11.28 -13.04
N THR A 253 -1.70 10.02 -12.96
CA THR A 253 -3.05 9.56 -13.31
C THR A 253 -3.87 9.24 -12.07
N THR A 254 -3.21 8.87 -10.97
CA THR A 254 -3.82 8.53 -9.69
C THR A 254 -3.11 9.24 -8.55
N LEU A 255 -3.86 10.06 -7.80
CA LEU A 255 -3.36 10.78 -6.64
C LEU A 255 -4.32 10.60 -5.45
N LEU A 256 -3.84 9.93 -4.39
CA LEU A 256 -4.59 9.71 -3.17
C LEU A 256 -3.95 10.48 -2.01
N LEU A 257 -4.66 11.50 -1.52
CA LEU A 257 -4.24 12.44 -0.46
C LEU A 257 -5.25 12.49 0.69
N ALA A 258 -6.06 11.45 0.86
CA ALA A 258 -7.10 11.41 1.88
C ALA A 258 -6.54 11.53 3.29
N SER A 259 -7.26 12.15 4.23
CA SER A 259 -6.83 12.24 5.64
C SER A 259 -5.45 12.90 5.81
N ASN A 260 -5.33 14.12 5.31
CA ASN A 260 -4.18 15.01 5.50
C ASN A 260 -4.69 16.35 6.09
N ASP A 261 -3.81 17.35 6.15
CA ASP A 261 -4.11 18.68 6.70
C ASP A 261 -4.13 19.74 5.58
N ILE A 262 -4.52 19.36 4.35
CA ILE A 262 -4.47 20.21 3.15
C ILE A 262 -5.62 21.24 3.18
N THR A 263 -5.30 22.49 2.88
CA THR A 263 -6.27 23.59 2.72
C THR A 263 -6.30 24.15 1.30
N GLU A 264 -5.14 24.22 0.65
CA GLU A 264 -4.97 24.82 -0.67
C GLU A 264 -4.56 23.78 -1.71
N ILE A 265 -5.26 23.78 -2.85
CA ILE A 265 -5.03 22.83 -3.94
C ILE A 265 -4.69 23.50 -5.28
N GLY A 266 -4.26 24.76 -5.27
CA GLY A 266 -3.85 25.50 -6.47
C GLY A 266 -2.77 24.78 -7.29
N ASN A 267 -1.86 24.08 -6.59
CA ASN A 267 -0.76 23.32 -7.19
C ASN A 267 -1.21 22.12 -8.04
N LEU A 268 -2.48 21.69 -7.94
CA LEU A 268 -3.01 20.58 -8.71
C LEU A 268 -3.52 20.97 -10.10
N ALA A 269 -3.67 22.27 -10.40
CA ALA A 269 -4.30 22.75 -11.64
C ALA A 269 -3.60 22.26 -12.92
N GLY A 270 -2.29 22.00 -12.87
CA GLY A 270 -1.49 21.51 -14.00
C GLY A 270 -1.50 19.99 -14.19
N LEU A 271 -2.12 19.22 -13.29
CA LEU A 271 -2.09 17.75 -13.31
C LEU A 271 -3.23 17.16 -14.16
N THR A 272 -3.32 17.62 -15.41
CA THR A 272 -4.46 17.35 -16.32
C THR A 272 -4.60 15.89 -16.76
N ASN A 273 -3.61 15.04 -16.47
CA ASN A 273 -3.69 13.59 -16.71
C ASN A 273 -4.38 12.82 -15.58
N LEU A 274 -4.79 13.49 -14.49
CA LEU A 274 -5.46 12.84 -13.38
C LEU A 274 -6.80 12.23 -13.82
N THR A 275 -6.95 10.95 -13.51
CA THR A 275 -8.19 10.18 -13.70
C THR A 275 -8.83 9.81 -12.36
N GLN A 276 -8.02 9.72 -11.30
CA GLN A 276 -8.47 9.45 -9.95
C GLN A 276 -7.80 10.42 -8.97
N LEU A 277 -8.62 11.21 -8.28
CA LEU A 277 -8.18 12.15 -7.25
C LEU A 277 -9.01 11.95 -5.98
N VAL A 278 -8.33 11.63 -4.89
CA VAL A 278 -8.98 11.47 -3.57
C VAL A 278 -8.38 12.49 -2.61
N LEU A 279 -9.21 13.44 -2.19
CA LEU A 279 -8.88 14.54 -1.28
C LEU A 279 -9.80 14.54 -0.04
N SER A 280 -10.53 13.45 0.20
CA SER A 280 -11.44 13.33 1.34
C SER A 280 -10.74 13.52 2.69
N LEU A 281 -11.43 14.03 3.71
CA LEU A 281 -10.89 14.24 5.06
C LEU A 281 -9.69 15.20 5.05
N ASN A 282 -9.88 16.37 4.44
CA ASN A 282 -8.94 17.50 4.48
C ASN A 282 -9.71 18.76 4.94
N ASN A 283 -9.09 19.93 4.81
CA ASN A 283 -9.66 21.23 5.20
C ASN A 283 -9.86 22.15 3.98
N ILE A 284 -10.16 21.57 2.81
CA ILE A 284 -10.26 22.31 1.55
C ILE A 284 -11.60 23.05 1.49
N SER A 285 -11.58 24.33 1.12
CA SER A 285 -12.78 25.14 0.90
C SER A 285 -12.93 25.62 -0.54
N ASP A 286 -11.81 25.93 -1.20
CA ASP A 286 -11.75 26.36 -2.59
C ASP A 286 -11.31 25.21 -3.51
N ILE A 287 -12.15 24.90 -4.50
CA ILE A 287 -11.93 23.86 -5.51
C ILE A 287 -11.77 24.43 -6.93
N GLY A 288 -11.53 25.73 -7.08
CA GLY A 288 -11.33 26.41 -8.35
C GLY A 288 -10.21 25.83 -9.22
N SER A 289 -9.19 25.22 -8.60
CA SER A 289 -8.09 24.56 -9.32
C SER A 289 -8.48 23.26 -10.02
N LEU A 290 -9.64 22.68 -9.71
CA LEU A 290 -10.12 21.44 -10.35
C LEU A 290 -10.73 21.68 -11.74
N THR A 291 -10.98 22.94 -12.11
CA THR A 291 -11.60 23.33 -13.39
C THR A 291 -10.86 22.83 -14.63
N GLY A 292 -9.55 22.58 -14.56
CA GLY A 292 -8.77 22.05 -15.69
C GLY A 292 -8.70 20.53 -15.78
N LEU A 293 -9.21 19.80 -14.79
CA LEU A 293 -8.98 18.36 -14.63
C LEU A 293 -10.07 17.51 -15.28
N THR A 294 -10.25 17.69 -16.58
CA THR A 294 -11.37 17.14 -17.37
C THR A 294 -11.34 15.61 -17.53
N HIS A 295 -10.22 14.95 -17.25
CA HIS A 295 -10.09 13.48 -17.34
C HIS A 295 -10.47 12.73 -16.06
N LEU A 296 -10.93 13.41 -15.01
CA LEU A 296 -11.29 12.78 -13.73
C LEU A 296 -12.50 11.84 -13.86
N ALA A 297 -12.23 10.54 -13.78
CA ALA A 297 -13.23 9.49 -13.65
C ALA A 297 -13.69 9.30 -12.20
N GLN A 298 -12.83 9.62 -11.22
CA GLN A 298 -13.15 9.49 -9.80
C GLN A 298 -12.62 10.70 -9.04
N LEU A 299 -13.51 11.39 -8.34
CA LEU A 299 -13.19 12.55 -7.51
C LEU A 299 -13.85 12.41 -6.14
N ASP A 300 -13.06 12.22 -5.10
CA ASP A 300 -13.55 12.14 -3.73
C ASP A 300 -13.15 13.36 -2.92
N LEU A 301 -14.14 14.19 -2.60
CA LEU A 301 -14.01 15.45 -1.85
C LEU A 301 -14.73 15.38 -0.49
N ARG A 302 -15.12 14.19 -0.03
CA ARG A 302 -15.91 14.04 1.21
C ARG A 302 -15.21 14.64 2.41
N THR A 303 -15.99 15.16 3.35
CA THR A 303 -15.46 15.67 4.63
C THR A 303 -14.35 16.72 4.41
N ASN A 304 -14.74 17.82 3.79
CA ASN A 304 -13.95 19.03 3.59
C ASN A 304 -14.78 20.25 4.06
N GLN A 305 -14.36 21.46 3.70
CA GLN A 305 -15.01 22.74 4.05
C GLN A 305 -15.61 23.44 2.82
N ILE A 306 -16.01 22.67 1.80
CA ILE A 306 -16.51 23.20 0.52
C ILE A 306 -17.94 23.72 0.67
N THR A 307 -18.17 24.97 0.27
CA THR A 307 -19.50 25.61 0.25
C THR A 307 -20.02 25.92 -1.15
N ASP A 308 -19.13 26.05 -2.12
CA ASP A 308 -19.42 26.35 -3.52
C ASP A 308 -18.87 25.22 -4.41
N ILE A 309 -19.76 24.58 -5.17
CA ILE A 309 -19.40 23.51 -6.10
C ILE A 309 -19.44 23.95 -7.56
N SER A 310 -19.76 25.22 -7.85
CA SER A 310 -19.80 25.76 -9.21
C SER A 310 -18.52 25.56 -10.03
N PRO A 311 -17.30 25.51 -9.45
CA PRO A 311 -16.10 25.20 -10.24
C PRO A 311 -16.12 23.82 -10.89
N LEU A 312 -16.91 22.86 -10.39
CA LEU A 312 -17.08 21.57 -11.04
C LEU A 312 -17.82 21.68 -12.39
N LEU A 313 -18.59 22.76 -12.60
CA LEU A 313 -19.25 23.05 -13.86
C LEU A 313 -18.30 23.70 -14.88
N THR A 314 -17.40 24.59 -14.46
CA THR A 314 -16.42 25.18 -15.40
C THR A 314 -15.46 24.13 -15.94
N ALA A 315 -15.21 23.05 -15.19
CA ALA A 315 -14.52 21.86 -15.72
C ALA A 315 -15.24 21.23 -16.91
N HIS A 316 -16.55 21.40 -17.01
CA HIS A 316 -17.38 20.83 -18.05
C HIS A 316 -17.36 21.67 -19.36
N GLU A 317 -17.24 23.01 -19.28
CA GLU A 317 -17.29 23.87 -20.47
C GLU A 317 -16.12 23.66 -21.47
N GLY A 318 -15.03 23.02 -21.03
CA GLY A 318 -13.86 22.67 -21.86
C GLY A 318 -13.73 21.19 -22.25
N GLY A 319 -14.65 20.32 -21.81
CA GLY A 319 -14.61 18.88 -22.02
C GLY A 319 -15.23 18.16 -20.83
N ALA A 320 -16.35 17.47 -21.06
CA ALA A 320 -17.08 16.77 -20.01
C ALA A 320 -16.16 15.81 -19.23
N PHE A 321 -16.36 15.73 -17.90
CA PHE A 321 -15.92 14.56 -17.14
C PHE A 321 -16.31 13.30 -17.91
N PRO A 322 -15.48 12.24 -17.93
CA PRO A 322 -15.83 10.99 -18.58
C PRO A 322 -17.25 10.53 -18.18
N VAL A 323 -18.00 10.00 -19.15
CA VAL A 323 -19.35 9.47 -18.87
C VAL A 323 -19.25 8.42 -17.77
N ARG A 324 -20.09 8.53 -16.73
CA ARG A 324 -20.06 7.73 -15.49
C ARG A 324 -18.93 8.07 -14.51
N SER A 325 -18.34 9.25 -14.61
CA SER A 325 -17.49 9.77 -13.54
C SER A 325 -18.22 9.75 -12.20
N MET A 326 -17.50 9.44 -11.14
CA MET A 326 -18.04 9.37 -9.78
C MET A 326 -17.47 10.53 -8.96
N ILE A 327 -18.36 11.37 -8.42
CA ILE A 327 -18.00 12.48 -7.55
C ILE A 327 -18.64 12.26 -6.19
N TRP A 328 -17.84 12.27 -5.12
CA TRP A 328 -18.33 12.19 -3.75
C TRP A 328 -18.14 13.52 -3.02
N LEU A 329 -19.24 14.11 -2.55
CA LEU A 329 -19.26 15.44 -1.90
C LEU A 329 -19.78 15.42 -0.46
N MET A 330 -20.16 14.25 0.05
CA MET A 330 -20.77 14.10 1.38
C MET A 330 -19.97 14.79 2.49
N ALA A 331 -20.69 15.24 3.53
CA ALA A 331 -20.10 15.88 4.71
C ALA A 331 -19.27 17.14 4.40
N ASN A 332 -19.70 17.92 3.41
CA ASN A 332 -19.26 19.30 3.18
C ASN A 332 -20.36 20.29 3.59
N PRO A 333 -20.03 21.54 3.95
CA PRO A 333 -20.98 22.55 4.38
C PRO A 333 -21.77 23.25 3.25
N PHE A 334 -21.65 22.83 1.98
CA PHE A 334 -22.45 23.40 0.89
C PHE A 334 -23.94 23.08 1.06
N ASP A 335 -24.79 24.04 0.70
CA ASP A 335 -26.24 23.87 0.67
C ASP A 335 -26.65 23.28 -0.69
N PRO A 336 -27.15 22.03 -0.77
CA PRO A 336 -27.58 21.44 -2.03
C PRO A 336 -28.81 22.11 -2.62
N GLU A 337 -29.58 22.88 -1.84
CA GLU A 337 -30.79 23.59 -2.29
C GLU A 337 -30.50 25.02 -2.77
N ALA A 338 -29.27 25.51 -2.59
CA ALA A 338 -28.88 26.80 -3.14
C ALA A 338 -28.90 26.74 -4.68
N GLU A 339 -29.47 27.75 -5.33
CA GLU A 339 -29.70 27.80 -6.79
C GLU A 339 -28.45 27.43 -7.60
N ALA A 340 -27.29 28.01 -7.27
CA ALA A 340 -26.02 27.72 -7.96
C ALA A 340 -25.58 26.25 -7.81
N ASN A 341 -25.79 25.66 -6.64
CA ASN A 341 -25.43 24.27 -6.36
C ASN A 341 -26.43 23.31 -7.03
N GLN A 342 -27.72 23.63 -7.04
CA GLN A 342 -28.73 22.87 -7.79
C GLN A 342 -28.40 22.83 -9.28
N ILE A 343 -28.14 23.99 -9.90
CA ILE A 343 -27.76 24.08 -11.33
C ILE A 343 -26.54 23.20 -11.62
N THR A 344 -25.52 23.26 -10.77
CA THR A 344 -24.31 22.44 -10.91
C THR A 344 -24.63 20.95 -10.83
N LEU A 345 -25.39 20.52 -9.82
CA LEU A 345 -25.74 19.11 -9.63
C LEU A 345 -26.62 18.55 -10.76
N GLU A 346 -27.59 19.33 -11.22
CA GLU A 346 -28.47 18.94 -12.33
C GLU A 346 -27.68 18.79 -13.62
N THR A 347 -26.79 19.73 -13.91
CA THR A 347 -25.96 19.69 -15.13
C THR A 347 -25.03 18.47 -15.10
N LEU A 348 -24.28 18.26 -14.00
CA LEU A 348 -23.42 17.09 -13.85
C LEU A 348 -24.19 15.77 -14.05
N ARG A 349 -25.40 15.66 -13.50
CA ARG A 349 -26.24 14.45 -13.66
C ARG A 349 -26.74 14.29 -15.10
N ALA A 350 -27.09 15.38 -15.78
CA ALA A 350 -27.50 15.35 -17.18
C ALA A 350 -26.38 14.81 -18.10
N ASP A 351 -25.12 15.07 -17.73
CA ASP A 351 -23.94 14.58 -18.44
C ASP A 351 -23.53 13.14 -18.07
N GLY A 352 -24.32 12.47 -17.22
CA GLY A 352 -24.09 11.10 -16.80
C GLY A 352 -23.03 10.96 -15.70
N VAL A 353 -22.68 12.05 -15.00
CA VAL A 353 -21.86 12.01 -13.79
C VAL A 353 -22.70 11.52 -12.61
N VAL A 354 -22.16 10.57 -11.86
CA VAL A 354 -22.79 10.04 -10.64
C VAL A 354 -22.28 10.84 -9.45
N VAL A 355 -23.15 11.68 -8.88
CA VAL A 355 -22.83 12.51 -7.72
C VAL A 355 -23.42 11.91 -6.44
N HIS A 356 -22.55 11.57 -5.49
CA HIS A 356 -22.91 11.02 -4.18
C HIS A 356 -22.93 12.10 -3.10
N LEU A 357 -24.12 12.32 -2.53
CA LEU A 357 -24.39 13.37 -1.52
C LEU A 357 -24.79 12.84 -0.14
N LEU A 358 -25.10 11.53 -0.02
CA LEU A 358 -25.67 10.91 1.18
C LEU A 358 -24.74 9.93 1.87
#